data_AF-A0A021VLF5-F1
#
_entry.id   AF-A0A021VLF5-F1
#
_cell.length_a   1.000
_cell.length_b   1.000
_cell.length_c   1.000
_cell.angle_alpha   90.00
_cell.angle_beta   90.00
_cell.angle_gamma   90.00
#
_symmetry.space_group_name_H-M   'P 1'
#
loop_
_entity.id
_entity.type
_entity.pdbx_description
1 polymer ?
#
loop_
_entity_poly.entity_id
_entity_poly.type
_entity_poly.pdbx_seq_one_letter_code
_entity_poly.pdbx_strand_id
1 'polypeptide(L)'
;MPEGREWTRVEKRRWKELWTSPQATQWDETASGTVALLVAYESMLLAGQGSAWTAQEARHAADALGLTPRAMAALGWVVESG
;
A
#
# COMPACT_ATOMS: atom_id res chain seq x y z
N MET A 1 -1.29 6.80 -10.53
CA MET A 1 -0.07 5.97 -10.48
C MET A 1 1.06 6.77 -11.09
N PRO A 2 2.26 6.79 -10.49
CA PRO A 2 3.41 7.45 -11.08
C PRO A 2 3.73 6.96 -12.49
N GLU A 3 4.14 7.89 -13.34
CA GLU A 3 4.59 7.61 -14.71
C GLU A 3 5.99 6.96 -14.71
N GLY A 4 6.48 6.53 -15.87
CA GLY A 4 7.85 5.99 -16.03
C GLY A 4 7.98 4.46 -16.01
N ARG A 5 6.87 3.72 -15.86
CA ARG A 5 6.82 2.27 -16.13
C ARG A 5 5.44 1.83 -16.59
N GLU A 6 5.40 0.67 -17.24
CA GLU A 6 4.14 -0.02 -17.49
C GLU A 6 3.58 -0.63 -16.20
N TRP A 7 2.26 -0.53 -16.05
CA TRP A 7 1.51 -1.05 -14.92
C TRP A 7 0.48 -2.05 -15.43
N THR A 8 0.54 -3.27 -14.90
CA THR A 8 -0.36 -4.35 -15.27
C THR A 8 -1.80 -4.04 -14.84
N ARG A 9 -2.77 -4.76 -15.43
CA ARG A 9 -4.18 -4.64 -15.03
C ARG A 9 -4.41 -4.96 -13.55
N VAL A 10 -3.65 -5.90 -12.99
CA VAL A 10 -3.75 -6.28 -11.58
C VAL A 10 -3.24 -5.16 -10.68
N GLU A 11 -2.08 -4.58 -10.99
CA GLU A 11 -1.51 -3.46 -10.24
C GLU A 11 -2.43 -2.22 -10.30
N LYS A 12 -2.99 -1.90 -11.47
CA LYS A 12 -3.96 -0.80 -11.62
C LYS A 12 -5.22 -1.01 -10.78
N ARG A 13 -5.71 -2.24 -10.71
CA ARG A 13 -6.87 -2.58 -9.87
C ARG A 13 -6.52 -2.43 -8.38
N ARG A 14 -5.38 -2.96 -7.94
CA ARG A 14 -4.95 -2.85 -6.54
C ARG A 14 -4.71 -1.40 -6.11
N TRP A 15 -4.10 -0.60 -6.98
CA TRP A 15 -3.98 0.85 -6.78
C TRP A 15 -5.34 1.49 -6.54
N LYS A 16 -6.32 1.20 -7.39
CA LYS A 16 -7.68 1.75 -7.25
C LYS A 16 -8.30 1.31 -5.92
N GLU A 17 -8.22 0.03 -5.57
CA GLU A 17 -8.74 -0.50 -4.31
C GLU A 17 -8.18 0.26 -3.09
N LEU A 18 -6.85 0.48 -3.06
CA LEU A 18 -6.19 1.22 -1.99
C LEU A 18 -6.71 2.66 -1.89
N TRP A 19 -6.77 3.39 -3.00
CA TRP A 19 -7.26 4.78 -3.03
C TRP A 19 -8.77 4.92 -2.79
N THR A 20 -9.54 3.83 -2.90
CA THR A 20 -10.97 3.80 -2.56
C THR A 20 -11.24 3.27 -1.15
N SER A 21 -10.20 2.89 -0.40
CA SER A 21 -10.36 2.38 0.96
C SER A 21 -10.65 3.51 1.95
N PRO A 22 -11.30 3.23 3.11
CA PRO A 22 -11.47 4.24 4.16
C PRO A 22 -10.15 4.88 4.60
N GLN A 23 -9.06 4.12 4.63
CA GLN A 23 -7.73 4.60 5.01
C GLN A 23 -7.21 5.69 4.06
N ALA A 24 -7.60 5.66 2.78
CA ALA A 24 -7.16 6.64 1.79
C ALA A 24 -7.61 8.08 2.10
N THR A 25 -8.62 8.26 2.95
CA THR A 25 -9.03 9.59 3.45
C THR A 25 -7.93 10.29 4.24
N GLN A 26 -6.92 9.56 4.71
CA GLN A 26 -5.76 10.08 5.45
C GLN A 26 -4.55 10.37 4.59
N TRP A 27 -4.63 10.00 3.32
CA TRP A 27 -3.55 10.19 2.38
C TRP A 27 -3.78 11.47 1.60
N ASP A 28 -2.70 12.23 1.40
CA ASP A 28 -2.65 13.29 0.39
C ASP A 28 -1.85 12.80 -0.83
N GLU A 29 -1.60 13.71 -1.76
CA GLU A 29 -0.85 13.40 -2.99
C GLU A 29 0.57 12.85 -2.72
N THR A 30 1.16 13.15 -1.57
CA THR A 30 2.50 12.69 -1.21
C THR A 30 2.56 11.17 -0.97
N ALA A 31 1.44 10.54 -0.60
CA ALA A 31 1.36 9.08 -0.41
C ALA A 31 1.43 8.29 -1.73
N SER A 32 1.21 8.94 -2.88
CA SER A 32 1.19 8.33 -4.22
C SER A 32 2.41 7.46 -4.51
N GLY A 33 3.61 7.91 -4.12
CA GLY A 33 4.84 7.14 -4.28
C GLY A 33 4.84 5.84 -3.45
N THR A 34 4.48 5.94 -2.17
CA THR A 34 4.45 4.80 -1.25
C THR A 34 3.39 3.77 -1.64
N VAL A 35 2.21 4.22 -2.08
CA VAL A 35 1.16 3.33 -2.61
C VAL A 35 1.66 2.60 -3.86
N ALA A 36 2.41 3.27 -4.74
CA ALA A 36 2.94 2.66 -5.96
C ALA A 36 3.97 1.57 -5.64
N LEU A 37 4.86 1.83 -4.67
CA LEU A 37 5.83 0.86 -4.18
C LEU A 37 5.14 -0.36 -3.58
N LEU A 38 4.15 -0.15 -2.71
CA LEU A 38 3.40 -1.26 -2.12
C LEU A 38 2.75 -2.13 -3.20
N VAL A 39 2.05 -1.53 -4.16
CA VAL A 39 1.41 -2.26 -5.27
C VAL A 39 2.43 -3.09 -6.06
N ALA A 40 3.60 -2.51 -6.37
CA ALA A 40 4.65 -3.21 -7.10
C ALA A 40 5.21 -4.38 -6.29
N TYR A 41 5.48 -4.19 -5.00
CA TYR A 41 6.02 -5.24 -4.13
C TYR A 41 5.01 -6.36 -3.90
N GLU A 42 3.75 -6.05 -3.63
CA GLU A 42 2.67 -7.04 -3.53
C GLU A 42 2.57 -7.87 -4.80
N SER A 43 2.61 -7.22 -5.98
CA SER A 43 2.58 -7.92 -7.28
C SER A 43 3.78 -8.86 -7.46
N MET A 44 4.99 -8.43 -7.13
CA MET A 44 6.20 -9.28 -7.21
C MET A 44 6.12 -10.48 -6.27
N LEU A 45 5.68 -10.27 -5.03
CA LEU A 45 5.58 -11.33 -4.03
C LEU A 45 4.53 -12.37 -4.43
N LEU A 46 3.36 -11.93 -4.87
CA LEU A 46 2.29 -12.83 -5.33
C LEU A 46 2.65 -13.59 -6.60
N ALA A 47 3.51 -13.02 -7.46
CA ALA A 47 4.05 -13.70 -8.63
C ALA A 47 5.19 -14.69 -8.30
N GLY A 48 5.61 -14.81 -7.04
CA GLY A 48 6.74 -15.66 -6.65
C GLY A 48 8.11 -15.10 -7.09
N GLN A 49 8.17 -13.81 -7.45
CA GLN A 49 9.37 -13.12 -7.92
C GLN A 49 9.99 -12.20 -6.86
N GLY A 50 9.32 -12.04 -5.71
CA GLY A 50 9.80 -11.21 -4.61
C GLY A 50 10.81 -11.93 -3.71
N SER A 51 11.78 -11.19 -3.20
CA SER A 51 12.75 -11.67 -2.20
C SER A 51 12.28 -11.40 -0.77
N ALA A 52 13.02 -11.90 0.23
CA ALA A 52 12.80 -11.54 1.63
C ALA A 52 12.91 -10.02 1.87
N TRP A 53 13.80 -9.35 1.13
CA TRP A 53 13.92 -7.90 1.14
C TRP A 53 12.67 -7.22 0.57
N THR A 54 12.15 -7.71 -0.57
CA THR A 54 10.88 -7.21 -1.14
C THR A 54 9.73 -7.34 -0.15
N ALA A 55 9.67 -8.46 0.59
CA ALA A 55 8.67 -8.67 1.63
C ALA A 55 8.82 -7.70 2.81
N GLN A 56 10.06 -7.34 3.18
CA GLN A 56 10.33 -6.35 4.20
C GLN A 56 9.88 -4.96 3.77
N GLU A 57 10.26 -4.51 2.58
CA GLU A 57 9.85 -3.21 2.04
C GLU A 57 8.33 -3.11 1.86
N ALA A 58 7.66 -4.18 1.44
CA ALA A 58 6.19 -4.23 1.38
C ALA A 58 5.55 -4.00 2.76
N ARG A 59 6.08 -4.63 3.83
CA ARG A 59 5.59 -4.40 5.19
C ARG A 59 5.84 -2.98 5.66
N HIS A 60 7.01 -2.42 5.38
CA HIS A 60 7.31 -1.02 5.71
C HIS A 60 6.40 -0.03 4.99
N ALA A 61 6.14 -0.24 3.70
CA ALA A 61 5.19 0.59 2.95
C ALA A 61 3.76 0.46 3.49
N ALA A 62 3.31 -0.76 3.81
CA ALA A 62 1.99 -0.98 4.41
C ALA A 62 1.84 -0.29 5.78
N ASP A 63 2.88 -0.33 6.61
CA ASP A 63 2.89 0.37 7.88
C ASP A 63 2.89 1.90 7.70
N ALA A 64 3.69 2.43 6.77
CA ALA A 64 3.71 3.87 6.47
C ALA A 64 2.36 4.40 5.97
N LEU A 65 1.59 3.55 5.27
CA LEU A 65 0.26 3.88 4.77
C LEU A 65 -0.86 3.67 5.79
N GLY A 66 -0.57 3.17 7.00
CA GLY A 66 -1.59 2.88 8.00
C GLY A 66 -2.47 1.69 7.64
N LEU A 67 -1.96 0.73 6.85
CA LEU A 67 -2.75 -0.42 6.39
C LEU A 67 -2.73 -1.62 7.34
N THR A 68 -1.94 -1.56 8.41
CA THR A 68 -1.89 -2.59 9.45
C THR A 68 -2.59 -2.09 10.73
N PRO A 69 -3.20 -2.98 11.54
CA PRO A 69 -3.82 -2.57 12.81
C PRO A 69 -2.85 -1.83 13.74
N ARG A 70 -1.58 -2.24 13.75
CA ARG A 70 -0.50 -1.58 14.49
C ARG A 70 -0.26 -0.16 13.99
N ALA A 71 -0.20 0.03 12.68
CA ALA A 71 0.03 1.34 12.09
C ALA A 71 -1.17 2.27 12.26
N MET A 72 -2.40 1.77 12.10
CA MET A 72 -3.62 2.54 12.39
C MET A 72 -3.61 3.05 13.84
N ALA A 73 -3.35 2.16 14.81
CA ALA A 73 -3.26 2.55 16.22
C ALA A 73 -2.15 3.59 16.48
N ALA A 74 -0.98 3.45 15.85
CA ALA A 74 0.14 4.38 15.98
C ALA A 74 -0.15 5.77 15.37
N LEU A 75 -1.01 5.83 14.34
CA LEU A 75 -1.48 7.07 13.72
C LEU A 75 -2.62 7.74 14.52
N GLY A 76 -2.97 7.20 15.70
CA GLY A 76 -4.00 7.76 16.58
C GLY A 76 -5.43 7.37 16.20
N TRP A 77 -5.61 6.30 15.41
CA TRP A 77 -6.93 5.85 14.98
C TRP A 77 -7.58 5.00 16.06
N VAL A 78 -8.68 5.50 16.62
CA VAL A 78 -9.62 4.68 17.39
C VAL A 78 -10.51 3.97 16.37
N VAL A 79 -10.32 2.66 16.21
CA VAL A 79 -11.31 1.83 15.52
C VAL A 79 -12.55 1.87 16.41
N GLU A 80 -13.61 2.56 15.97
CA GLU A 80 -14.92 2.48 16.62
C GLU A 80 -15.31 1.00 16.64
N SER A 81 -15.21 0.41 17.82
CA SER A 81 -15.71 -0.93 18.09
C SER A 81 -17.21 -0.73 18.29
N GLY A 82 -17.99 -1.11 17.29
CA GLY A 82 -19.45 -1.20 17.44
C GLY A 82 -19.87 -2.20 18.51
#